data_AF-A0AAQ4DSG8-F1
#
_entry.id   AF-A0AAQ4DSG8-F1
#
_cell.length_a   1.000
_cell.length_b   1.000
_cell.length_c   1.000
_cell.angle_alpha   90.00
_cell.angle_beta   90.00
_cell.angle_gamma   90.00
#
_symmetry.space_group_name_H-M   'P 1'
#
loop_
_entity.id
_entity.type
_entity.pdbx_description
1 polymer ?
#
loop_
_entity_poly.entity_id
_entity_poly.type
_entity_poly.pdbx_seq_one_letter_code
_entity_poly.pdbx_strand_id
1 'polypeptide(L)'
;MIDASWDERQTKLLLDYYARYARDVGPLKKFRSKRAMFEQIACDMFGIPGIHRTAVQCETRFKTVSKRKRNEEKHNNTSGNSRCRVEYEQESDAIKAIDDSLEPEVLRGVDTVRWTNSYGRRITGRKLVREEEKAGYVPVLASVGGGEEPARMKGYRPLRGRRLAERSVEKLPIRLPSEALKIVLRPSGGVGSILHKIGSLNLACVIAQAAGVDLMEAAKDTVIPNLKQQSILIATTNEDRARKYLRIKGLATSMDSVVDVTAYEVAPENCGKGVIHGIDTARTSEQLKEIIRMDERNPPILG
;
A
#
# COMPACT_ATOMS: atom_id res chain seq x y z
N MET A 1 -33.92 25.10 6.71
CA MET A 1 -33.40 24.25 7.79
C MET A 1 -32.29 25.01 8.47
N ILE A 2 -32.48 25.34 9.74
CA ILE A 2 -31.57 26.18 10.53
C ILE A 2 -30.24 25.45 10.64
N ASP A 3 -29.18 26.03 10.08
CA ASP A 3 -27.82 25.54 10.19
C ASP A 3 -27.40 25.74 11.65
N ALA A 4 -27.71 24.76 12.50
CA ALA A 4 -27.48 24.85 13.94
C ALA A 4 -25.99 24.97 14.18
N SER A 5 -25.52 26.21 14.37
CA SER A 5 -24.12 26.55 14.59
C SER A 5 -23.56 25.71 15.74
N TRP A 6 -22.37 25.16 15.53
CA TRP A 6 -21.68 24.39 16.55
C TRP A 6 -21.05 25.35 17.55
N ASP A 7 -21.46 25.24 18.81
CA ASP A 7 -20.83 25.97 19.89
C ASP A 7 -19.43 25.40 20.20
N GLU A 8 -18.56 26.23 20.79
CA GLU A 8 -17.21 25.81 21.21
C GLU A 8 -17.30 24.67 22.23
N ARG A 9 -18.24 24.77 23.19
CA ARG A 9 -18.46 23.74 24.23
C ARG A 9 -18.91 22.42 23.61
N GLN A 10 -19.82 22.47 22.65
CA GLN A 10 -20.28 21.29 21.91
C GLN A 10 -19.14 20.62 21.13
N THR A 11 -18.23 21.43 20.57
CA THR A 11 -17.08 20.94 19.81
C THR A 11 -16.03 20.30 20.73
N LYS A 12 -15.72 20.91 21.88
CA LYS A 12 -14.81 20.30 22.89
C LYS A 12 -15.36 19.00 23.43
N LEU A 13 -16.65 18.97 23.77
CA LEU A 13 -17.33 17.78 24.26
C LEU A 13 -17.28 16.62 23.24
N LEU A 14 -17.48 16.92 21.95
CA LEU A 14 -17.34 15.94 20.88
C LEU A 14 -15.92 15.36 20.80
N LEU A 15 -14.89 16.20 20.90
CA LEU A 15 -13.48 15.75 20.86
C LEU A 15 -13.12 14.90 22.09
N ASP A 16 -13.65 15.25 23.25
CA ASP A 16 -13.44 14.50 24.49
C ASP A 16 -14.09 13.11 24.45
N TYR A 17 -15.36 13.01 24.03
CA TYR A 17 -16.01 11.71 23.80
C TYR A 17 -15.29 10.86 22.75
N TYR A 18 -14.78 11.51 21.69
CA TYR A 18 -13.98 10.83 20.67
C TYR A 18 -12.70 10.25 21.27
N ALA A 19 -11.94 11.02 22.05
CA ALA A 19 -10.71 10.55 22.69
C ALA A 19 -10.97 9.34 23.61
N ARG A 20 -12.07 9.37 24.36
CA ARG A 20 -12.48 8.27 25.25
C ARG A 20 -12.82 7.00 24.47
N TYR A 21 -13.64 7.10 23.42
CA TYR A 21 -14.13 5.92 22.70
C TYR A 21 -13.23 5.43 21.57
N ALA A 22 -12.29 6.23 21.08
CA ALA A 22 -11.36 5.85 20.02
C ALA A 22 -10.52 4.61 20.39
N ARG A 23 -10.20 4.43 21.68
CA ARG A 23 -9.47 3.26 22.21
C ARG A 23 -10.25 1.96 22.05
N ASP A 24 -11.57 2.03 22.02
CA ASP A 24 -12.47 0.88 22.02
C ASP A 24 -13.01 0.54 20.62
N VAL A 25 -12.45 1.13 19.57
CA VAL A 25 -12.80 0.81 18.18
C VAL A 25 -11.90 -0.28 17.63
N GLY A 26 -12.47 -1.37 17.15
CA GLY A 26 -11.74 -2.45 16.49
C GLY A 26 -12.58 -3.72 16.28
N PRO A 27 -12.09 -4.69 15.47
CA PRO A 27 -12.83 -5.91 15.14
C PRO A 27 -13.25 -6.76 16.36
N LEU A 28 -12.53 -6.63 17.48
CA LEU A 28 -12.75 -7.38 18.73
C LEU A 28 -12.96 -6.46 19.95
N LYS A 29 -13.27 -5.18 19.73
CA LYS A 29 -13.47 -4.18 20.81
C LYS A 29 -14.93 -3.75 20.92
N LYS A 30 -15.26 -2.88 21.88
CA LYS A 30 -16.64 -2.42 22.16
C LYS A 30 -17.36 -1.90 20.92
N PHE A 31 -16.66 -1.18 20.04
CA PHE A 31 -17.20 -0.69 18.79
C PHE A 31 -16.55 -1.43 17.61
N ARG A 32 -17.36 -2.21 16.88
CA ARG A 32 -16.91 -2.91 15.65
C ARG A 32 -16.42 -1.94 14.56
N SER A 33 -16.90 -0.70 14.55
CA SER A 33 -16.52 0.31 13.55
C SER A 33 -16.57 1.74 14.11
N LYS A 34 -15.86 2.68 13.47
CA LYS A 34 -15.93 4.11 13.81
C LYS A 34 -17.35 4.69 13.66
N ARG A 35 -18.17 4.11 12.77
CA ARG A 35 -19.58 4.52 12.62
C ARG A 35 -20.39 4.22 13.89
N ALA A 36 -20.27 3.01 14.42
CA ALA A 36 -20.95 2.61 15.66
C ALA A 36 -20.49 3.47 16.85
N MET A 37 -19.22 3.86 16.88
CA MET A 37 -18.71 4.82 17.87
C MET A 37 -19.39 6.20 17.74
N PHE A 38 -19.51 6.76 16.54
CA PHE A 38 -20.19 8.06 16.36
C PHE A 38 -21.69 8.00 16.65
N GLU A 39 -22.34 6.85 16.44
CA GLU A 39 -23.72 6.61 16.87
C GLU A 39 -23.82 6.68 18.41
N GLN A 40 -22.89 6.07 19.14
CA GLN A 40 -22.84 6.19 20.60
C GLN A 40 -22.56 7.62 21.06
N ILE A 41 -21.61 8.33 20.44
CA ILE A 41 -21.29 9.72 20.78
C ILE A 41 -22.53 10.61 20.61
N ALA A 42 -23.29 10.40 19.53
CA ALA A 42 -24.51 11.16 19.30
C ALA A 42 -25.58 10.87 20.36
N CYS A 43 -25.73 9.61 20.79
CA CYS A 43 -26.62 9.25 21.91
C CYS A 43 -26.20 9.93 23.22
N ASP A 44 -24.91 9.91 23.56
CA ASP A 44 -24.40 10.50 24.80
C ASP A 44 -24.51 12.04 24.79
N MET A 45 -24.31 12.66 23.63
CA MET A 45 -24.54 14.10 23.45
C MET A 45 -26.03 14.46 23.52
N PHE A 46 -26.91 13.60 23.04
CA PHE A 46 -28.37 13.80 23.13
C PHE A 46 -28.88 13.73 24.58
N GLY A 47 -28.20 12.99 25.45
CA GLY A 47 -28.50 12.94 26.89
C GLY A 47 -28.25 14.26 27.62
N ILE A 48 -27.59 15.24 26.99
CA ILE A 48 -27.34 16.56 27.57
C ILE A 48 -28.45 17.52 27.11
N PRO A 49 -29.12 18.22 28.04
CA PRO A 49 -30.18 19.15 27.70
C PRO A 49 -29.72 20.20 26.68
N GLY A 50 -30.47 20.35 25.58
CA GLY A 50 -30.24 21.37 24.56
C GLY A 50 -29.19 21.01 23.49
N ILE A 51 -28.66 19.79 23.47
CA ILE A 51 -27.74 19.33 22.42
C ILE A 51 -28.42 18.24 21.59
N HIS A 52 -28.82 18.59 20.37
CA HIS A 52 -29.40 17.63 19.43
C HIS A 52 -28.51 17.52 18.20
N ARG A 53 -27.65 16.50 18.17
CA ARG A 53 -26.73 16.23 17.05
C ARG A 53 -26.83 14.77 16.62
N THR A 54 -26.97 14.54 15.32
CA THR A 54 -26.95 13.18 14.76
C THR A 54 -25.51 12.66 14.64
N ALA A 55 -25.34 11.35 14.54
CA ALA A 55 -24.03 10.71 14.32
C ALA A 55 -23.29 11.29 13.11
N VAL A 56 -24.02 11.54 12.02
CA VAL A 56 -23.47 12.13 10.78
C VAL A 56 -23.02 13.57 11.00
N GLN A 57 -23.77 14.35 11.78
CA GLN A 57 -23.39 15.73 12.13
C GLN A 57 -22.12 15.74 13.00
N CYS A 58 -22.05 14.84 14.00
CA CYS A 58 -20.86 14.68 14.85
C CYS A 58 -19.63 14.27 14.05
N GLU A 59 -19.76 13.28 13.17
CA GLU A 59 -18.68 12.82 12.29
C GLU A 59 -18.19 13.93 11.35
N THR A 60 -19.12 14.68 10.74
CA THR A 60 -18.81 15.78 9.83
C THR A 60 -18.07 16.91 10.56
N ARG A 61 -18.53 17.27 11.77
CA ARG A 61 -17.88 18.29 12.60
C ARG A 61 -16.47 17.87 12.98
N PHE A 62 -16.30 16.65 13.48
CA PHE A 62 -15.00 16.09 13.84
C PHE A 62 -14.00 16.14 12.67
N LYS A 63 -14.42 15.70 11.48
CA LYS A 63 -13.60 15.74 10.26
C LYS A 63 -13.22 17.17 9.86
N THR A 64 -14.14 18.12 10.03
CA THR A 64 -13.91 19.53 9.69
C THR A 64 -12.88 20.15 10.62
N VAL A 65 -13.02 19.95 11.94
CA VAL A 65 -12.07 20.43 12.95
C VAL A 65 -10.68 19.82 12.73
N SER A 66 -10.60 18.49 12.56
CA SER A 66 -9.34 17.79 12.28
C SER A 66 -8.63 18.29 11.01
N LYS A 67 -9.41 18.61 9.96
CA LYS A 67 -8.86 19.13 8.70
C LYS A 67 -8.38 20.57 8.85
N ARG A 68 -9.10 21.41 9.59
CA ARG A 68 -8.72 22.80 9.89
C ARG A 68 -7.40 22.83 10.66
N LYS A 69 -7.28 22.07 11.76
CA LYS A 69 -6.03 21.93 12.53
C LYS A 69 -4.84 21.55 11.64
N ARG A 70 -4.97 20.50 10.80
CA ARG A 70 -3.89 20.09 9.89
C ARG A 70 -3.45 21.20 8.91
N ASN A 71 -4.39 22.05 8.49
CA ASN A 71 -4.06 23.16 7.59
C ASN A 71 -3.36 24.29 8.34
N GLU A 72 -3.77 24.58 9.57
CA GLU A 72 -3.15 25.57 10.46
C GLU A 72 -1.73 25.14 10.86
N GLU A 73 -1.52 23.88 11.23
CA GLU A 73 -0.18 23.30 11.47
C GLU A 73 0.73 23.44 10.24
N LYS A 74 0.20 23.15 9.04
CA LYS A 74 0.97 23.34 7.80
C LYS A 74 1.29 24.80 7.52
N HIS A 75 0.37 25.71 7.81
CA HIS A 75 0.59 27.14 7.65
C HIS A 75 1.72 27.61 8.58
N ASN A 76 1.70 27.16 9.83
CA ASN A 76 2.71 27.47 10.85
C ASN A 76 4.08 26.86 10.56
N ASN A 77 4.12 25.69 9.91
CA ASN A 77 5.36 25.01 9.52
C ASN A 77 5.93 25.48 8.18
N THR A 78 5.28 26.43 7.49
CA THR A 78 5.77 26.98 6.22
C THR A 78 6.50 28.30 6.49
N SER A 79 7.77 28.40 6.06
CA SER A 79 8.57 29.61 6.22
C SER A 79 7.96 30.80 5.46
N GLY A 80 8.03 31.99 6.07
CA GLY A 80 7.47 33.23 5.51
C GLY A 80 5.99 33.49 5.86
N ASN A 81 5.31 32.57 6.56
CA ASN A 81 3.98 32.81 7.11
C ASN A 81 4.04 33.35 8.53
N SER A 82 3.07 34.20 8.90
CA SER A 82 2.82 34.54 10.30
C SER A 82 2.16 33.36 11.01
N ARG A 83 2.54 33.12 12.28
CA ARG A 83 1.94 32.04 13.06
C ARG A 83 0.47 32.33 13.31
N CYS A 84 -0.39 31.37 13.00
CA CYS A 84 -1.79 31.38 13.39
C CYS A 84 -2.03 30.47 14.61
N ARG A 85 -2.96 30.85 15.46
CA ARG A 85 -3.38 30.03 16.61
C ARG A 85 -4.16 28.82 16.10
N VAL A 86 -3.79 27.63 16.57
CA VAL A 86 -4.50 26.39 16.25
C VAL A 86 -5.68 26.21 17.21
N GLU A 87 -6.90 26.09 16.68
CA GLU A 87 -8.08 25.83 17.52
C GLU A 87 -8.10 24.37 18.01
N TYR A 88 -8.44 24.16 19.29
CA TYR A 88 -8.54 22.83 19.93
C TYR A 88 -7.26 22.00 19.89
N GLU A 89 -6.11 22.67 20.02
CA GLU A 89 -4.78 22.07 19.96
C GLU A 89 -4.61 20.96 21.01
N GLN A 90 -4.94 21.26 22.27
CA GLN A 90 -4.83 20.35 23.42
C GLN A 90 -5.68 19.08 23.26
N GLU A 91 -6.95 19.24 22.92
CA GLU A 91 -7.89 18.12 22.75
C GLU A 91 -7.47 17.23 21.58
N SER A 92 -6.92 17.84 20.53
CA SER A 92 -6.45 17.12 19.35
C SER A 92 -5.10 16.42 19.60
N ASP A 93 -4.23 16.96 20.44
CA ASP A 93 -2.97 16.31 20.82
C ASP A 93 -3.22 15.14 21.78
N ALA A 94 -4.21 15.23 22.65
CA ALA A 94 -4.70 14.11 23.44
C ALA A 94 -5.21 12.96 22.55
N ILE A 95 -5.89 13.28 21.44
CA ILE A 95 -6.30 12.27 20.45
C ILE A 95 -5.10 11.65 19.73
N LYS A 96 -4.09 12.45 19.34
CA LYS A 96 -2.86 11.94 18.69
C LYS A 96 -2.10 10.98 19.60
N ALA A 97 -1.94 11.31 20.88
CA ALA A 97 -1.26 10.46 21.87
C ALA A 97 -1.96 9.11 22.11
N ILE A 98 -3.22 8.97 21.71
CA ILE A 98 -3.98 7.72 21.78
C ILE A 98 -3.82 6.88 20.50
N ASP A 99 -3.52 7.52 19.37
CA ASP A 99 -3.39 6.91 18.02
C ASP A 99 -1.94 6.54 17.67
N ASP A 100 -1.12 6.19 18.67
CA ASP A 100 0.31 5.83 18.57
C ASP A 100 0.58 4.46 17.88
N SER A 101 -0.26 4.10 16.90
CA SER A 101 -0.06 2.93 16.04
C SER A 101 0.20 3.29 14.56
N LEU A 102 0.64 4.51 14.23
CA LEU A 102 1.04 4.88 12.87
C LEU A 102 2.36 5.69 12.82
N GLU A 103 3.44 4.93 12.61
CA GLU A 103 4.75 5.26 12.03
C GLU A 103 5.67 6.26 12.80
N PRO A 104 6.94 5.88 13.11
CA PRO A 104 7.92 6.86 13.58
C PRO A 104 8.18 7.93 12.52
N GLU A 105 8.44 9.17 12.96
CA GLU A 105 8.91 10.25 12.09
C GLU A 105 10.20 9.82 11.36
N VAL A 106 10.07 9.40 10.11
CA VAL A 106 11.21 9.24 9.21
C VAL A 106 11.56 10.60 8.64
N LEU A 107 12.62 11.21 9.17
CA LEU A 107 13.36 12.28 8.51
C LEU A 107 13.84 11.76 7.15
N ARG A 108 13.24 12.25 6.06
CA ARG A 108 13.71 11.98 4.71
C ARG A 108 14.78 13.01 4.33
N GLY A 109 15.98 12.49 4.07
CA GLY A 109 17.13 13.24 3.57
C GLY A 109 16.93 13.85 2.18
N VAL A 110 17.87 14.74 1.85
CA VAL A 110 17.87 15.65 0.69
C VAL A 110 18.38 14.93 -0.56
N ASP A 111 17.59 14.06 -1.18
CA ASP A 111 17.90 13.56 -2.52
C ASP A 111 16.82 13.98 -3.53
N THR A 112 17.03 15.18 -4.06
CA THR A 112 16.28 15.70 -5.20
C THR A 112 16.90 15.17 -6.47
N VAL A 113 16.37 14.06 -7.02
CA VAL A 113 16.78 13.59 -8.34
C VAL A 113 16.34 14.60 -9.41
N ARG A 114 17.30 15.12 -10.17
CA ARG A 114 17.10 16.10 -11.25
C ARG A 114 16.96 15.38 -12.58
N TRP A 115 15.93 15.74 -13.34
CA TRP A 115 15.79 15.34 -14.74
C TRP A 115 15.54 16.57 -15.60
N THR A 116 16.23 16.67 -16.73
CA THR A 116 16.02 17.65 -17.80
C THR A 116 15.40 16.96 -19.00
N ASN A 117 14.40 17.57 -19.64
CA ASN A 117 13.91 17.10 -20.94
C ASN A 117 14.68 17.76 -22.09
N SER A 118 14.47 17.25 -23.31
CA SER A 118 15.14 17.62 -24.57
C SER A 118 14.92 19.06 -25.06
N TYR A 119 14.17 19.89 -24.33
CA TYR A 119 13.96 21.32 -24.64
C TYR A 119 14.47 22.27 -23.54
N GLY A 120 15.33 21.77 -22.62
CA GLY A 120 16.11 22.63 -21.73
C GLY A 120 15.31 23.44 -20.70
N ARG A 121 14.02 23.13 -20.44
CA ARG A 121 13.24 23.82 -19.40
C ARG A 121 13.10 22.99 -18.13
N ARG A 122 13.32 23.65 -17.00
CA ARG A 122 13.19 23.10 -15.64
C ARG A 122 11.72 22.88 -15.29
N ILE A 123 11.33 21.66 -14.93
CA ILE A 123 9.97 21.37 -14.44
C ILE A 123 10.05 20.43 -13.24
N THR A 124 9.44 20.81 -12.12
CA THR A 124 9.25 19.96 -10.93
C THR A 124 8.08 18.98 -11.14
N GLY A 125 8.26 17.70 -10.77
CA GLY A 125 7.40 16.54 -11.10
C GLY A 125 5.92 16.57 -10.68
N ARG A 126 5.37 17.66 -10.18
CA ARG A 126 3.92 17.80 -9.90
C ARG A 126 3.08 18.20 -11.13
N LYS A 127 3.69 18.57 -12.26
CA LYS A 127 2.97 19.12 -13.41
C LYS A 127 2.64 18.10 -14.52
N LEU A 128 3.40 17.01 -14.66
CA LEU A 128 3.23 15.99 -15.72
C LEU A 128 1.93 15.18 -15.58
N VAL A 129 1.56 14.79 -14.36
CA VAL A 129 0.33 14.00 -14.10
C VAL A 129 -0.96 14.77 -14.49
N ARG A 130 -0.89 16.10 -14.61
CA ARG A 130 -2.06 16.94 -14.89
C ARG A 130 -2.35 17.15 -16.38
N GLU A 131 -1.39 16.86 -17.25
CA GLU A 131 -1.55 17.03 -18.71
C GLU A 131 -1.97 15.71 -19.38
N GLU A 132 -1.48 14.55 -18.92
CA GLU A 132 -1.89 13.25 -19.46
C GLU A 132 -3.34 12.89 -19.08
N GLU A 133 -3.82 13.25 -17.88
CA GLU A 133 -5.22 13.04 -17.47
C GLU A 133 -6.24 13.84 -18.30
N LYS A 134 -5.81 14.84 -19.09
CA LYS A 134 -6.70 15.60 -20.00
C LYS A 134 -6.91 14.91 -21.35
N ALA A 135 -6.12 13.90 -21.70
CA ALA A 135 -6.14 13.23 -22.99
C ALA A 135 -6.83 11.84 -22.95
N GLY A 136 -8.12 11.84 -22.57
CA GLY A 136 -9.20 10.99 -23.12
C GLY A 136 -9.13 9.45 -23.12
N TYR A 137 -10.20 8.83 -22.59
CA TYR A 137 -10.94 7.80 -23.35
C TYR A 137 -12.41 7.70 -22.87
N VAL A 138 -13.36 7.78 -23.81
CA VAL A 138 -14.81 7.60 -23.62
C VAL A 138 -15.27 6.53 -24.62
N PRO A 139 -16.06 5.51 -24.24
CA PRO A 139 -16.47 4.47 -25.17
C PRO A 139 -17.54 4.97 -26.15
N VAL A 140 -17.39 4.53 -27.40
CA VAL A 140 -18.27 4.82 -28.54
C VAL A 140 -19.61 4.10 -28.40
N LEU A 141 -20.72 4.84 -28.45
CA LEU A 141 -22.06 4.33 -28.72
C LEU A 141 -22.83 5.28 -29.66
N ALA A 142 -23.11 4.76 -30.86
CA ALA A 142 -24.13 5.08 -31.87
C ALA A 142 -24.82 6.47 -31.93
N SER A 143 -24.65 7.11 -33.10
CA SER A 143 -25.59 7.91 -33.93
C SER A 143 -26.85 8.54 -33.31
N VAL A 144 -27.06 9.86 -33.55
CA VAL A 144 -28.02 10.49 -34.50
C VAL A 144 -27.91 12.02 -34.33
N GLY A 145 -28.21 12.77 -35.40
CA GLY A 145 -27.89 14.19 -35.61
C GLY A 145 -28.58 15.21 -34.69
N GLY A 146 -28.19 16.47 -34.86
CA GLY A 146 -28.79 17.65 -34.23
C GLY A 146 -27.74 18.54 -33.57
N GLY A 147 -27.45 19.69 -34.18
CA GLY A 147 -26.50 20.66 -33.65
C GLY A 147 -27.04 21.39 -32.43
N GLU A 148 -26.23 21.43 -31.37
CA GLU A 148 -26.29 22.40 -30.27
C GLU A 148 -24.88 22.40 -29.61
N GLU A 149 -24.29 23.60 -29.41
CA GLU A 149 -22.98 23.73 -28.77
C GLU A 149 -22.99 23.17 -27.34
N PRO A 150 -22.02 22.33 -26.93
CA PRO A 150 -21.99 21.80 -25.58
C PRO A 150 -21.54 22.90 -24.59
N ALA A 151 -22.45 23.24 -23.67
CA ALA A 151 -22.20 24.08 -22.52
C ALA A 151 -20.92 23.66 -21.76
N ARG A 152 -20.09 24.64 -21.39
CA ARG A 152 -18.85 24.47 -20.59
C ARG A 152 -19.11 23.60 -19.35
N MET A 153 -18.63 22.35 -19.39
CA MET A 153 -18.73 21.37 -18.31
C MET A 153 -17.93 21.86 -17.08
N LYS A 154 -18.62 22.16 -15.97
CA LYS A 154 -17.99 22.42 -14.66
C LYS A 154 -17.17 21.20 -14.26
N GLY A 155 -15.87 21.41 -14.02
CA GLY A 155 -14.86 20.37 -13.83
C GLY A 155 -15.28 19.24 -12.89
N TYR A 156 -15.26 18.02 -13.43
CA TYR A 156 -15.41 16.77 -12.70
C TYR A 156 -14.30 16.65 -11.65
N ARG A 157 -14.63 16.75 -10.37
CA ARG A 157 -13.73 16.35 -9.28
C ARG A 157 -14.08 14.92 -8.90
N PRO A 158 -13.23 13.91 -9.15
CA PRO A 158 -13.53 12.56 -8.70
C PRO A 158 -13.68 12.58 -7.17
N LEU A 159 -14.83 12.09 -6.71
CA LEU A 159 -15.14 11.92 -5.30
C LEU A 159 -13.99 11.14 -4.63
N ARG A 160 -13.58 11.53 -3.42
CA ARG A 160 -12.48 10.88 -2.66
C ARG A 160 -12.58 9.36 -2.61
N GLY A 161 -13.81 8.82 -2.65
CA GLY A 161 -14.06 7.38 -2.71
C GLY A 161 -13.52 6.71 -3.97
N ARG A 162 -13.53 7.39 -5.13
CA ARG A 162 -12.96 6.89 -6.38
C ARG A 162 -11.44 6.76 -6.31
N ARG A 163 -10.75 7.75 -5.72
CA ARG A 163 -9.30 7.68 -5.47
C ARG A 163 -8.91 6.62 -4.44
N LEU A 164 -9.76 6.39 -3.45
CA LEU A 164 -9.57 5.29 -2.49
C LEU A 164 -9.80 3.94 -3.16
N ALA A 165 -10.79 3.83 -4.05
CA ALA A 165 -11.03 2.64 -4.85
C ALA A 165 -9.87 2.39 -5.83
N GLU A 166 -9.38 3.41 -6.53
CA GLU A 166 -8.20 3.34 -7.41
C GLU A 166 -6.96 2.86 -6.63
N ARG A 167 -6.68 3.45 -5.47
CA ARG A 167 -5.59 2.99 -4.58
C ARG A 167 -5.82 1.61 -3.97
N SER A 168 -7.06 1.21 -3.77
CA SER A 168 -7.41 -0.12 -3.28
C SER A 168 -7.28 -1.15 -4.40
N VAL A 169 -7.59 -0.80 -5.65
CA VAL A 169 -7.36 -1.62 -6.85
C VAL A 169 -5.86 -1.77 -7.11
N GLU A 170 -5.08 -0.69 -6.98
CA GLU A 170 -3.59 -0.73 -7.00
C GLU A 170 -3.01 -1.62 -5.89
N LYS A 171 -3.74 -1.80 -4.78
CA LYS A 171 -3.35 -2.63 -3.63
C LYS A 171 -4.03 -3.99 -3.59
N LEU A 172 -4.88 -4.33 -4.57
CA LEU A 172 -5.40 -5.68 -4.64
C LEU A 172 -4.19 -6.58 -4.93
N PRO A 173 -3.86 -7.53 -4.02
CA PRO A 173 -2.82 -8.49 -4.32
C PRO A 173 -3.21 -9.17 -5.62
N ILE A 174 -2.27 -9.23 -6.57
CA ILE A 174 -2.45 -10.01 -7.80
C ILE A 174 -2.93 -11.39 -7.34
N ARG A 175 -4.15 -11.76 -7.76
CA ARG A 175 -4.70 -13.07 -7.42
C ARG A 175 -3.95 -14.10 -8.24
N LEU A 176 -2.99 -14.74 -7.59
CA LEU A 176 -2.28 -15.88 -8.17
C LEU A 176 -3.24 -17.07 -8.24
N PRO A 177 -3.15 -17.92 -9.29
CA PRO A 177 -3.87 -19.18 -9.33
C PRO A 177 -3.52 -20.04 -8.12
N SER A 178 -4.51 -20.71 -7.53
CA SER A 178 -4.33 -21.59 -6.36
C SER A 178 -3.37 -22.74 -6.64
N GLU A 179 -3.40 -23.23 -7.87
CA GLU A 179 -2.61 -24.34 -8.40
C GLU A 179 -1.22 -23.92 -8.91
N ALA A 180 -0.89 -22.62 -8.86
CA ALA A 180 0.40 -22.15 -9.34
C ALA A 180 1.51 -22.50 -8.34
N LEU A 181 2.58 -23.12 -8.86
CA LEU A 181 3.85 -23.28 -8.17
C LEU A 181 4.49 -21.90 -7.99
N LYS A 182 4.91 -21.62 -6.76
CA LYS A 182 5.45 -20.33 -6.34
C LYS A 182 6.96 -20.48 -6.16
N ILE A 183 7.74 -19.83 -7.03
CA ILE A 183 9.21 -19.83 -6.97
C ILE A 183 9.67 -18.45 -6.53
N VAL A 184 10.62 -18.38 -5.60
CA VAL A 184 11.24 -17.13 -5.19
C VAL A 184 12.67 -17.08 -5.69
N LEU A 185 12.97 -16.03 -6.46
CA LEU A 185 14.33 -15.65 -6.81
C LEU A 185 14.83 -14.57 -5.86
N ARG A 186 16.02 -14.75 -5.31
CA ARG A 186 16.72 -13.77 -4.47
C ARG A 186 18.04 -13.37 -5.11
N PRO A 187 18.09 -12.21 -5.79
CA PRO A 187 19.33 -11.71 -6.34
C PRO A 187 20.25 -11.15 -5.25
N SER A 188 21.55 -11.37 -5.43
CA SER A 188 22.62 -10.74 -4.67
C SER A 188 22.56 -9.22 -4.88
N GLY A 189 22.64 -8.45 -3.79
CA GLY A 189 22.44 -6.99 -3.85
C GLY A 189 20.99 -6.53 -4.00
N GLY A 190 20.02 -7.45 -4.02
CA GLY A 190 18.59 -7.16 -3.96
C GLY A 190 17.96 -6.74 -5.30
N VAL A 191 16.64 -6.83 -5.35
CA VAL A 191 15.83 -6.60 -6.57
C VAL A 191 15.85 -5.15 -7.02
N GLY A 192 15.97 -4.20 -6.09
CA GLY A 192 16.03 -2.78 -6.43
C GLY A 192 17.20 -2.45 -7.36
N SER A 193 18.37 -3.06 -7.13
CA SER A 193 19.56 -2.82 -7.96
C SER A 193 19.39 -3.38 -9.38
N ILE A 194 18.77 -4.55 -9.52
CA ILE A 194 18.41 -5.13 -10.82
C ILE A 194 17.43 -4.22 -11.55
N LEU A 195 16.33 -3.85 -10.91
CA LEU A 195 15.28 -3.02 -11.53
C LEU A 195 15.80 -1.67 -12.01
N HIS A 196 16.75 -1.07 -11.30
CA HIS A 196 17.40 0.17 -11.73
C HIS A 196 18.21 0.00 -13.01
N LYS A 197 18.83 -1.17 -13.24
CA LYS A 197 19.65 -1.45 -14.42
C LYS A 197 18.83 -1.84 -15.65
N ILE A 198 17.90 -2.79 -15.49
CA ILE A 198 17.15 -3.36 -16.62
C ILE A 198 15.78 -2.72 -16.85
N GLY A 199 15.23 -2.03 -15.85
CA GLY A 199 13.85 -1.57 -15.85
C GLY A 199 12.85 -2.67 -15.52
N SER A 200 11.68 -2.30 -14.99
CA SER A 200 10.65 -3.26 -14.56
C SER A 200 10.03 -4.06 -15.70
N LEU A 201 9.91 -3.47 -16.89
CA LEU A 201 9.31 -4.11 -18.06
C LEU A 201 10.15 -5.27 -18.60
N ASN A 202 11.47 -5.21 -18.42
CA ASN A 202 12.38 -6.22 -18.96
C ASN A 202 12.63 -7.38 -17.98
N LEU A 203 12.16 -7.29 -16.73
CA LEU A 203 12.44 -8.28 -15.71
C LEU A 203 11.97 -9.69 -16.12
N ALA A 204 10.75 -9.80 -16.64
CA ALA A 204 10.21 -11.08 -17.10
C ALA A 204 11.01 -11.67 -18.27
N CYS A 205 11.46 -10.82 -19.20
CA CYS A 205 12.28 -11.23 -20.34
C CYS A 205 13.64 -11.77 -19.88
N VAL A 206 14.33 -11.06 -18.98
CA VAL A 206 15.63 -11.48 -18.43
C VAL A 206 15.50 -12.82 -17.68
N ILE A 207 14.43 -13.00 -16.91
CA ILE A 207 14.16 -14.27 -16.21
C ILE A 207 13.89 -15.41 -17.20
N ALA A 208 13.08 -15.18 -18.23
CA ALA A 208 12.78 -16.17 -19.25
C ALA A 208 14.03 -16.60 -20.02
N GLN A 209 14.87 -15.64 -20.41
CA GLN A 209 16.17 -15.88 -21.06
C GLN A 209 17.09 -16.70 -20.15
N ALA A 210 17.22 -16.31 -18.87
CA ALA A 210 18.04 -17.03 -17.90
C ALA A 210 17.53 -18.46 -17.63
N ALA A 211 16.22 -18.68 -17.72
CA ALA A 211 15.60 -19.99 -17.57
C ALA A 211 15.65 -20.86 -18.84
N GLY A 212 16.01 -20.30 -20.00
CA GLY A 212 15.86 -20.97 -21.29
C GLY A 212 14.39 -21.33 -21.59
N VAL A 213 13.48 -20.41 -21.27
CA VAL A 213 12.04 -20.51 -21.54
C VAL A 213 11.70 -19.55 -22.67
N ASP A 214 10.88 -20.01 -23.61
CA ASP A 214 10.34 -19.16 -24.68
C ASP A 214 9.55 -17.98 -24.10
N LEU A 215 9.67 -16.80 -24.71
CA LEU A 215 9.07 -15.57 -24.19
C LEU A 215 7.53 -15.62 -24.20
N MET A 216 6.92 -16.28 -25.19
CA MET A 216 5.46 -16.42 -25.27
C MET A 216 4.94 -17.38 -24.20
N GLU A 217 5.70 -18.43 -23.89
CA GLU A 217 5.37 -19.34 -22.80
C GLU A 217 5.58 -18.71 -21.42
N ALA A 218 6.66 -17.95 -21.24
CA ALA A 218 6.94 -17.23 -20.01
C ALA A 218 5.91 -16.10 -19.75
N ALA A 219 5.31 -15.52 -20.79
CA ALA A 219 4.25 -14.52 -20.65
C ALA A 219 2.97 -15.06 -20.00
N LYS A 220 2.79 -16.39 -19.94
CA LYS A 220 1.70 -17.05 -19.21
C LYS A 220 1.94 -17.09 -17.70
N ASP A 221 3.18 -16.87 -17.27
CA ASP A 221 3.58 -16.90 -15.87
C ASP A 221 3.55 -15.49 -15.27
N THR A 222 3.33 -15.41 -13.96
CA THR A 222 3.28 -14.13 -13.26
C THR A 222 4.60 -13.86 -12.55
N VAL A 223 5.22 -12.71 -12.84
CA VAL A 223 6.45 -12.26 -12.20
C VAL A 223 6.17 -11.02 -11.36
N ILE A 224 6.47 -11.09 -10.06
CA ILE A 224 6.17 -10.04 -9.08
C ILE A 224 7.45 -9.68 -8.31
N PRO A 225 8.07 -8.53 -8.56
CA PRO A 225 9.16 -8.04 -7.73
C PRO A 225 8.65 -7.51 -6.37
N ASN A 226 9.32 -7.89 -5.28
CA ASN A 226 9.08 -7.40 -3.93
C ASN A 226 10.27 -6.57 -3.44
N LEU A 227 10.14 -5.24 -3.53
CA LEU A 227 11.17 -4.29 -3.09
C LEU A 227 11.42 -4.30 -1.58
N LYS A 228 10.43 -4.68 -0.75
CA LYS A 228 10.60 -4.70 0.70
C LYS A 228 11.43 -5.91 1.15
N GLN A 229 11.17 -7.07 0.55
CA GLN A 229 11.89 -8.32 0.86
C GLN A 229 13.10 -8.54 -0.04
N GLN A 230 13.34 -7.66 -1.01
CA GLN A 230 14.42 -7.76 -2.00
C GLN A 230 14.41 -9.12 -2.72
N SER A 231 13.23 -9.58 -3.12
CA SER A 231 13.01 -10.88 -3.77
C SER A 231 12.02 -10.77 -4.93
N ILE A 232 12.06 -11.70 -5.88
CA ILE A 232 11.12 -11.80 -7.00
C ILE A 232 10.32 -13.08 -6.80
N LEU A 233 8.99 -12.98 -6.87
CA LEU A 233 8.09 -14.13 -6.90
C LEU A 233 7.75 -14.44 -8.35
N ILE A 234 7.86 -15.71 -8.73
CA ILE A 234 7.40 -16.25 -10.00
C ILE A 234 6.30 -17.26 -9.68
N ALA A 235 5.15 -17.11 -10.31
CA ALA A 235 4.05 -18.06 -10.20
C ALA A 235 3.78 -18.68 -11.57
N THR A 236 3.85 -20.01 -11.64
CA THR A 236 3.62 -20.78 -12.87
C THR A 236 2.76 -22.00 -12.59
N THR A 237 1.84 -22.33 -13.49
CA THR A 237 1.05 -23.57 -13.42
C THR A 237 1.75 -24.76 -14.09
N ASN A 238 2.94 -24.54 -14.66
CA ASN A 238 3.69 -25.55 -15.40
C ASN A 238 4.92 -26.02 -14.62
N GLU A 239 4.98 -27.32 -14.32
CA GLU A 239 6.07 -27.93 -13.55
C GLU A 239 7.43 -27.89 -14.27
N ASP A 240 7.47 -28.04 -15.59
CA ASP A 240 8.72 -27.94 -16.36
C ASP A 240 9.31 -26.54 -16.28
N ARG A 241 8.46 -25.50 -16.37
CA ARG A 241 8.90 -24.11 -16.22
C ARG A 241 9.33 -23.83 -14.79
N ALA A 242 8.59 -24.32 -13.78
CA ALA A 242 9.01 -24.23 -12.38
C ALA A 242 10.42 -24.81 -12.16
N ARG A 243 10.69 -26.01 -12.69
CA ARG A 243 12.02 -26.64 -12.65
C ARG A 243 13.10 -25.79 -13.34
N LYS A 244 12.78 -25.15 -14.46
CA LYS A 244 13.71 -24.23 -15.15
C LYS A 244 13.99 -22.98 -14.33
N TYR A 245 12.97 -22.36 -13.74
CA TYR A 245 13.13 -21.19 -12.88
C TYR A 245 13.95 -21.50 -11.62
N LEU A 246 13.76 -22.67 -11.01
CA LEU A 246 14.55 -23.12 -9.86
C LEU A 246 16.05 -23.33 -10.17
N ARG A 247 16.41 -23.49 -11.44
CA ARG A 247 17.81 -23.68 -11.87
C ARG A 247 18.53 -22.38 -12.20
N ILE A 248 17.84 -21.23 -12.16
CA ILE A 248 18.46 -19.93 -12.40
C ILE A 248 19.49 -19.66 -11.29
N LYS A 249 20.75 -19.47 -11.69
CA LYS A 249 21.85 -19.07 -10.80
C LYS A 249 22.27 -17.61 -10.97
N GLY A 250 21.86 -16.96 -12.05
CA GLY A 250 22.20 -15.57 -12.31
C GLY A 250 21.28 -14.93 -13.34
N LEU A 251 21.17 -13.60 -13.26
CA LEU A 251 20.39 -12.78 -14.19
C LEU A 251 21.30 -11.77 -14.87
N ALA A 252 21.28 -11.74 -16.20
CA ALA A 252 22.02 -10.74 -16.97
C ALA A 252 21.33 -9.37 -16.85
N THR A 253 22.02 -8.40 -16.24
CA THR A 253 21.50 -7.03 -16.07
C THR A 253 21.99 -6.04 -17.12
N SER A 254 23.05 -6.38 -17.86
CA SER A 254 23.53 -5.68 -19.05
C SER A 254 24.37 -6.66 -19.88
N MET A 255 24.94 -6.23 -21.01
CA MET A 255 25.81 -7.09 -21.83
C MET A 255 26.96 -7.73 -21.03
N ASP A 256 27.51 -7.02 -20.04
CA ASP A 256 28.70 -7.47 -19.29
C ASP A 256 28.46 -7.62 -17.77
N SER A 257 27.20 -7.63 -17.31
CA SER A 257 26.92 -7.79 -15.88
C SER A 257 25.90 -8.87 -15.59
N VAL A 258 26.29 -9.83 -14.75
CA VAL A 258 25.43 -10.89 -14.24
C VAL A 258 25.31 -10.73 -12.73
N VAL A 259 24.08 -10.79 -12.23
CA VAL A 259 23.80 -10.78 -10.79
C VAL A 259 23.47 -12.19 -10.36
N ASP A 260 24.21 -12.72 -9.38
CA ASP A 260 23.95 -14.04 -8.83
C ASP A 260 22.59 -14.09 -8.15
N VAL A 261 21.89 -15.21 -8.30
CA VAL A 261 20.54 -15.43 -7.79
C VAL A 261 20.45 -16.78 -7.08
N THR A 262 19.79 -16.77 -5.92
CA THR A 262 19.32 -18.00 -5.27
C THR A 262 17.85 -18.21 -5.57
N ALA A 263 17.49 -19.37 -6.14
CA ALA A 263 16.12 -19.76 -6.42
C ALA A 263 15.66 -20.84 -5.44
N TYR A 264 14.44 -20.73 -4.93
CA TYR A 264 13.83 -21.79 -4.12
C TYR A 264 12.30 -21.79 -4.28
N GLU A 265 11.69 -22.94 -4.09
CA GLU A 265 10.24 -23.10 -4.13
C GLU A 265 9.64 -22.66 -2.79
N VAL A 266 8.49 -22.00 -2.85
CA VAL A 266 7.71 -21.64 -1.67
C VAL A 266 6.91 -22.85 -1.24
N ALA A 267 6.97 -23.11 0.05
CA ALA A 267 6.25 -24.19 0.68
C ALA A 267 4.72 -24.05 0.44
N PRO A 268 3.98 -25.15 0.20
CA PRO A 268 2.53 -25.13 0.01
C PRO A 268 1.75 -24.45 1.15
N GLU A 269 0.49 -24.07 0.91
CA GLU A 269 -0.29 -23.27 1.87
C GLU A 269 -0.54 -23.94 3.23
N ASN A 270 -0.38 -25.27 3.32
CA ASN A 270 -0.57 -26.07 4.52
C ASN A 270 0.74 -26.49 5.23
N CYS A 271 1.84 -25.76 5.02
CA CYS A 271 3.09 -26.06 5.71
C CYS A 271 3.80 -24.80 6.27
N GLY A 272 4.55 -25.01 7.34
CA GLY A 272 5.29 -23.96 8.05
C GLY A 272 6.79 -24.05 7.79
N LYS A 273 7.45 -22.90 7.71
CA LYS A 273 8.92 -22.84 7.69
C LYS A 273 9.45 -22.73 9.12
N GLY A 274 10.11 -23.79 9.60
CA GLY A 274 10.89 -23.77 10.84
C GLY A 274 12.37 -23.50 10.58
N VAL A 275 13.02 -22.72 11.44
CA VAL A 275 14.50 -22.57 11.45
C VAL A 275 15.01 -23.29 12.69
N ILE A 276 15.91 -24.24 12.49
CA ILE A 276 16.55 -25.00 13.58
C ILE A 276 17.95 -24.41 13.79
N HIS A 277 18.23 -24.01 15.03
CA HIS A 277 19.51 -23.44 15.44
C HIS A 277 20.39 -24.48 16.14
N GLY A 278 21.70 -24.23 16.22
CA GLY A 278 22.63 -25.09 16.96
C GLY A 278 22.90 -26.44 16.29
N ILE A 279 22.80 -26.50 14.96
CA ILE A 279 23.06 -27.72 14.20
C ILE A 279 24.57 -27.92 14.09
N ASP A 280 25.04 -29.13 14.39
CA ASP A 280 26.41 -29.57 14.16
C ASP A 280 26.72 -29.57 12.65
N THR A 281 27.67 -28.73 12.23
CA THR A 281 28.07 -28.56 10.82
C THR A 281 28.82 -29.76 10.26
N ALA A 282 29.25 -30.71 11.08
CA ALA A 282 29.86 -31.96 10.62
C ALA A 282 28.85 -32.94 10.00
N ARG A 283 27.53 -32.73 10.23
CA ARG A 283 26.47 -33.62 9.74
C ARG A 283 26.01 -33.24 8.33
N THR A 284 25.74 -34.24 7.51
CA THR A 284 25.21 -34.02 6.15
C THR A 284 23.73 -33.66 6.15
N SER A 285 23.22 -33.13 5.04
CA SER A 285 21.79 -32.81 4.86
C SER A 285 20.88 -34.02 5.12
N GLU A 286 21.30 -35.21 4.69
CA GLU A 286 20.54 -36.45 4.82
C GLU A 286 20.47 -36.89 6.28
N GLN A 287 21.59 -36.85 6.99
CA GLN A 287 21.66 -37.18 8.42
C GLN A 287 20.79 -36.24 9.26
N LEU A 288 20.77 -34.95 8.92
CA LEU A 288 19.92 -33.98 9.60
C LEU A 288 18.43 -34.27 9.34
N LYS A 289 18.06 -34.64 8.11
CA LYS A 289 16.68 -35.03 7.79
C LYS A 289 16.25 -36.27 8.57
N GLU A 290 17.12 -37.27 8.73
CA GLU A 290 16.83 -38.46 9.53
C GLU A 290 16.64 -38.12 11.02
N ILE A 291 17.53 -37.33 11.61
CA ILE A 291 17.42 -36.91 13.02
C ILE A 291 16.11 -36.16 13.27
N ILE A 292 15.72 -35.24 12.37
CA ILE A 292 14.46 -34.50 12.49
C ILE A 292 13.26 -35.44 12.38
N ARG A 293 13.32 -36.47 11.50
CA ARG A 293 12.26 -37.48 11.34
C ARG A 293 12.15 -38.44 12.52
N MET A 294 13.23 -38.71 13.24
CA MET A 294 13.23 -39.61 14.40
C MET A 294 12.46 -39.06 15.60
N ASP A 295 12.32 -37.74 15.72
CA ASP A 295 11.51 -37.13 16.78
C ASP A 295 10.05 -37.04 16.32
N GLU A 296 9.20 -37.91 16.85
CA GLU A 296 7.76 -38.00 16.51
C GLU A 296 6.97 -36.72 16.79
N ARG A 297 7.53 -35.78 17.58
CA ARG A 297 6.92 -34.46 17.83
C ARG A 297 7.08 -33.51 16.66
N ASN A 298 8.00 -33.79 15.73
CA ASN A 298 8.23 -32.95 14.57
C ASN A 298 7.18 -33.20 13.50
N PRO A 299 6.68 -32.14 12.83
CA PRO A 299 5.81 -32.32 11.68
C PRO A 299 6.56 -33.01 10.53
N PRO A 300 5.84 -33.71 9.64
CA PRO A 300 6.44 -34.40 8.50
C PRO A 300 7.21 -33.41 7.61
N ILE A 301 8.45 -33.75 7.28
CA ILE A 301 9.32 -32.94 6.42
C ILE A 301 8.86 -33.09 4.97
N LEU A 302 8.53 -31.98 4.32
CA LEU A 302 8.29 -31.91 2.88
C LEU A 302 9.63 -31.71 2.15
N GLY A 303 10.02 -32.68 1.31
CA GLY A 303 11.11 -32.59 0.32
C GLY A 303 12.50 -32.23 0.85
#